data_AF-A0A133UP41-F1
#
_entry.id   AF-A0A133UP41-F1
#
_cell.length_a   1.000
_cell.length_b   1.000
_cell.length_c   1.000
_cell.angle_alpha   90.00
_cell.angle_beta   90.00
_cell.angle_gamma   90.00
#
_symmetry.space_group_name_H-M   'P 1'
#
loop_
_entity.id
_entity.type
_entity.pdbx_description
1 polymer ?
#
loop_
_entity_poly.entity_id
_entity_poly.type
_entity_poly.pdbx_seq_one_letter_code
_entity_poly.pdbx_strand_id
1 'polypeptide(L)'
;YDKRTLTVWLDERKCSFSTIDGRIKTDFAIPEELNDYYKKYLEDGWQVCQSTIEKHEYEDGEPYYLHLGLEKETPENNSPNPTVMGVDLGIENLAVTSTGEFFSGTEFFHKRERFEEIRGELQAEGTRSAHLTIKSMSGREKRFACDTLHRVSKRIVQEAVGKSVDVIVFENLEEIREDISNGKKFQSWAFRKLKEYVEYKAEEQGIETRTVKPMYTSQRCSKCGHTSSGNRNNQHFKCERCGYEVDSDYNASKNIGMKAVLGGQKSQSRMGNGQLALKSGVLKPNGNYFPTH
;
A
#
# COMPACT_ATOMS: atom_id res chain seq x y z
N TYR A 1 -24.50 -12.96 -0.56
CA TYR A 1 -24.22 -14.38 -0.77
C TYR A 1 -25.40 -15.17 -0.22
N ASP A 2 -26.27 -15.63 -1.10
CA ASP A 2 -27.31 -16.60 -0.72
C ASP A 2 -26.83 -17.98 -1.19
N LYS A 3 -26.44 -18.83 -0.23
CA LYS A 3 -26.00 -20.22 -0.49
C LYS A 3 -27.06 -21.02 -1.27
N ARG A 4 -28.30 -20.54 -1.32
CA ARG A 4 -29.42 -21.17 -2.05
C ARG A 4 -29.39 -20.89 -3.55
N THR A 5 -28.71 -19.85 -4.00
CA THR A 5 -28.75 -19.39 -5.40
C THR A 5 -27.50 -19.76 -6.19
N LEU A 6 -26.34 -19.81 -5.53
CA LEU A 6 -25.08 -20.18 -6.17
C LEU A 6 -24.16 -20.92 -5.18
N THR A 7 -23.63 -22.07 -5.59
CA THR A 7 -22.61 -22.83 -4.84
C THR A 7 -21.40 -23.07 -5.73
N VAL A 8 -20.20 -22.80 -5.22
CA VAL A 8 -18.93 -22.98 -5.95
C VAL A 8 -18.07 -23.98 -5.19
N TRP A 9 -17.50 -24.92 -5.93
CA TRP A 9 -16.48 -25.84 -5.47
C TRP A 9 -15.19 -25.50 -6.23
N LEU A 10 -14.33 -24.71 -5.60
CA LEU A 10 -13.09 -24.20 -6.21
C LEU A 10 -12.17 -25.34 -6.66
N ASP A 11 -11.93 -26.30 -5.78
CA ASP A 11 -11.02 -27.44 -6.00
C ASP A 11 -11.44 -28.31 -7.19
N GLU A 12 -12.76 -28.45 -7.38
CA GLU A 12 -13.34 -29.22 -8.49
C GLU A 12 -13.58 -28.37 -9.75
N ARG A 13 -13.32 -27.06 -9.69
CA ARG A 13 -13.66 -26.07 -10.74
C ARG A 13 -15.12 -26.13 -11.18
N LYS A 14 -16.01 -26.39 -10.24
CA LYS A 14 -17.45 -26.52 -10.48
C LYS A 14 -18.22 -25.39 -9.83
N CYS A 15 -19.28 -24.97 -10.49
CA CYS A 15 -20.29 -24.12 -9.89
C CYS A 15 -21.67 -24.69 -10.17
N SER A 16 -22.61 -24.29 -9.31
CA SER A 16 -24.03 -24.56 -9.53
C SER A 16 -24.81 -23.30 -9.23
N PHE A 17 -25.78 -23.00 -10.07
CA PHE A 17 -26.65 -21.85 -9.87
C PHE A 17 -28.08 -22.19 -10.25
N SER A 18 -29.01 -21.53 -9.58
CA SER A 18 -30.44 -21.68 -9.80
C SER A 18 -30.86 -20.80 -10.98
N THR A 19 -31.49 -21.39 -11.99
CA THR A 19 -32.15 -20.69 -13.10
C THR A 19 -33.66 -20.85 -13.01
N ILE A 20 -34.38 -20.17 -13.90
CA ILE A 20 -35.84 -20.30 -14.04
C ILE A 20 -36.28 -21.73 -14.40
N ASP A 21 -35.42 -22.50 -15.07
CA ASP A 21 -35.70 -23.85 -15.56
C ASP A 21 -35.14 -24.95 -14.64
N GLY A 22 -34.62 -24.57 -13.47
CA GLY A 22 -34.03 -25.49 -12.49
C GLY A 22 -32.57 -25.17 -12.17
N ARG A 23 -31.89 -26.10 -11.50
CA ARG A 23 -30.51 -25.88 -11.07
C ARG A 23 -29.53 -26.40 -12.11
N ILE A 24 -28.70 -25.51 -12.65
CA ILE A 24 -27.62 -25.87 -13.56
C ILE A 24 -26.36 -26.14 -12.74
N LYS A 25 -25.66 -27.23 -13.05
CA LYS A 25 -24.29 -27.52 -12.61
C LYS A 25 -23.39 -27.45 -13.83
N THR A 26 -22.31 -26.70 -13.75
CA THR A 26 -21.34 -26.54 -14.84
C THR A 26 -19.95 -26.39 -14.27
N ASP A 27 -18.96 -26.71 -15.10
CA ASP A 27 -17.58 -26.35 -14.82
C ASP A 27 -17.37 -24.87 -15.17
N PHE A 28 -16.44 -24.21 -14.49
CA PHE A 28 -15.97 -22.89 -14.88
C PHE A 28 -14.50 -22.98 -15.32
N ALA A 29 -14.17 -22.30 -16.41
CA ALA A 29 -12.83 -22.25 -16.93
C ALA A 29 -12.05 -21.09 -16.29
N ILE A 30 -10.79 -21.36 -15.94
CA ILE A 30 -9.79 -20.32 -15.66
C ILE A 30 -8.93 -20.22 -16.92
N PRO A 31 -8.75 -19.05 -17.53
CA PRO A 31 -7.88 -18.89 -18.69
C PRO A 31 -6.49 -19.48 -18.40
N GLU A 32 -5.94 -20.27 -19.34
CA GLU A 32 -4.67 -20.97 -19.14
C GLU A 32 -3.53 -20.02 -18.75
N GLU A 33 -3.50 -18.84 -19.37
CA GLU A 33 -2.54 -17.76 -19.10
C GLU A 33 -2.57 -17.26 -17.65
N LEU A 34 -3.71 -17.41 -16.97
CA LEU A 34 -3.92 -16.95 -15.60
C LEU A 34 -3.96 -18.11 -14.60
N ASN A 35 -3.86 -19.36 -15.08
CA ASN A 35 -4.00 -20.55 -14.25
C ASN A 35 -2.97 -20.57 -13.12
N ASP A 36 -1.71 -20.20 -13.43
CA ASP A 36 -0.65 -20.09 -12.43
C ASP A 36 -0.93 -19.00 -11.38
N TYR A 37 -1.49 -17.87 -11.81
CA TYR A 37 -1.84 -16.78 -10.90
C TYR A 37 -2.98 -17.17 -9.96
N TYR A 38 -3.99 -17.87 -10.47
CA TYR A 38 -5.17 -18.26 -9.70
C TYR A 38 -4.94 -19.49 -8.83
N LYS A 39 -3.91 -20.30 -9.10
CA LYS A 39 -3.61 -21.53 -8.36
C LYS A 39 -3.52 -21.34 -6.85
N LYS A 40 -2.88 -20.26 -6.39
CA LYS A 40 -2.77 -19.92 -4.96
C LYS A 40 -4.14 -19.74 -4.27
N TYR A 41 -5.14 -19.27 -5.02
CA TYR A 41 -6.50 -19.08 -4.50
C TYR A 41 -7.32 -20.37 -4.47
N LEU A 42 -6.84 -21.44 -5.12
CA LEU A 42 -7.44 -22.76 -5.07
C LEU A 42 -6.81 -23.62 -3.96
N GLU A 43 -5.54 -23.40 -3.62
CA GLU A 43 -4.79 -24.30 -2.73
C GLU A 43 -4.58 -23.74 -1.31
N ASP A 44 -4.50 -22.41 -1.13
CA ASP A 44 -4.02 -21.81 0.13
C ASP A 44 -5.10 -21.58 1.21
N GLY A 45 -6.15 -22.41 1.25
CA GLY A 45 -7.20 -22.33 2.28
C GLY A 45 -8.19 -21.17 2.12
N TRP A 46 -8.31 -20.62 0.91
CA TRP A 46 -9.29 -19.59 0.58
C TRP A 46 -10.71 -20.16 0.49
N GLN A 47 -11.69 -19.41 0.98
CA GLN A 47 -13.11 -19.77 0.98
C GLN A 47 -13.93 -18.75 0.20
N VAL A 48 -14.94 -19.21 -0.52
CA VAL A 48 -15.84 -18.33 -1.28
C VAL A 48 -16.83 -17.67 -0.34
N CYS A 49 -16.77 -16.34 -0.25
CA CYS A 49 -17.67 -15.52 0.57
C CYS A 49 -18.68 -14.74 -0.28
N GLN A 50 -18.38 -14.48 -1.55
CA GLN A 50 -19.27 -13.81 -2.49
C GLN A 50 -19.18 -14.43 -3.88
N SER A 51 -20.30 -14.38 -4.60
CA SER A 51 -20.36 -14.86 -5.98
C SER A 51 -21.38 -14.05 -6.77
N THR A 52 -21.00 -13.58 -7.96
CA THR A 52 -21.89 -12.90 -8.91
C THR A 52 -21.63 -13.44 -10.30
N ILE A 53 -22.68 -13.63 -11.10
CA ILE A 53 -22.55 -13.95 -12.54
C ILE A 53 -22.90 -12.69 -13.33
N GLU A 54 -22.08 -12.38 -14.32
CA GLU A 54 -22.29 -11.28 -15.24
C GLU A 54 -22.22 -11.80 -16.67
N LYS A 55 -23.24 -11.48 -17.48
CA LYS A 55 -23.24 -11.76 -18.91
C LYS A 55 -22.55 -10.60 -19.62
N HIS A 56 -21.57 -10.90 -20.46
CA HIS A 56 -20.98 -9.91 -21.37
C HIS A 56 -21.38 -10.25 -22.80
N GLU A 57 -21.60 -9.22 -23.61
CA GLU A 57 -21.90 -9.36 -25.03
C GLU A 57 -20.67 -8.90 -25.82
N TYR A 58 -20.05 -9.82 -26.56
CA TYR A 58 -18.97 -9.53 -27.50
C TYR A 58 -19.41 -9.92 -28.91
N GLU A 59 -18.70 -9.38 -29.93
CA GLU A 59 -18.96 -9.74 -31.33
C GLU A 59 -18.78 -11.25 -31.60
N ASP A 60 -17.90 -11.91 -30.85
CA ASP A 60 -17.59 -13.35 -30.99
C ASP A 60 -18.41 -14.27 -30.04
N GLY A 61 -19.37 -13.73 -29.28
CA GLY A 61 -20.28 -14.52 -28.45
C GLY A 61 -20.71 -13.88 -27.13
N GLU A 62 -21.49 -14.64 -26.35
CA GLU A 62 -22.07 -14.20 -25.08
C GLU A 62 -21.49 -14.97 -23.88
N PRO A 63 -20.23 -14.72 -23.47
CA PRO A 63 -19.66 -15.38 -22.31
C PRO A 63 -20.30 -14.89 -21.00
N TYR A 64 -20.41 -15.83 -20.06
CA TYR A 64 -20.75 -15.53 -18.68
C TYR A 64 -19.47 -15.53 -17.84
N TYR A 65 -19.28 -14.46 -17.06
CA TYR A 65 -18.19 -14.35 -16.09
C TYR A 65 -18.70 -14.62 -14.69
N LEU A 66 -17.96 -15.44 -13.96
CA LEU A 66 -18.20 -15.72 -12.55
C LEU A 66 -17.22 -14.91 -11.70
N HIS A 67 -17.73 -13.89 -11.01
CA HIS A 67 -16.97 -13.10 -10.06
C HIS A 67 -17.03 -13.76 -8.68
N LEU A 68 -15.87 -14.15 -8.15
CA LEU A 68 -15.76 -14.79 -6.84
C LEU A 68 -15.05 -13.87 -5.86
N GLY A 69 -15.72 -13.56 -4.75
CA GLY A 69 -15.09 -12.99 -3.57
C GLY A 69 -14.56 -14.12 -2.70
N LEU A 70 -13.28 -14.04 -2.37
CA LEU A 70 -12.57 -15.03 -1.57
C LEU A 70 -12.11 -14.40 -0.25
N GLU A 71 -12.16 -15.18 0.81
CA GLU A 71 -11.65 -14.82 2.13
C GLU A 71 -10.74 -15.92 2.69
N LYS A 72 -9.82 -15.54 3.57
CA LYS A 72 -8.89 -16.45 4.23
C LYS A 72 -8.58 -15.88 5.61
N GLU A 73 -8.44 -16.75 6.61
CA GLU A 73 -7.92 -16.35 7.92
C GLU A 73 -6.45 -15.95 7.80
N THR A 74 -6.13 -14.76 8.32
CA THR A 74 -4.78 -14.21 8.31
C THR A 74 -4.04 -14.58 9.61
N PRO A 75 -2.71 -14.72 9.57
CA PRO A 75 -1.95 -15.01 10.78
C PRO A 75 -2.11 -13.88 11.80
N GLU A 76 -2.49 -14.20 13.04
CA GLU A 76 -2.55 -13.19 14.08
C GLU A 76 -1.15 -12.73 14.52
N ASN A 77 -0.96 -11.41 14.64
CA ASN A 77 0.24 -10.87 15.26
C ASN A 77 0.11 -10.82 16.79
N ASN A 78 0.76 -11.76 17.47
CA ASN A 78 0.78 -11.85 18.94
C ASN A 78 2.16 -11.55 19.54
N SER A 79 3.03 -10.84 18.82
CA SER A 79 4.38 -10.53 19.30
C SER A 79 4.34 -9.65 20.56
N PRO A 80 4.93 -10.09 21.70
CA PRO A 80 4.93 -9.30 22.94
C PRO A 80 5.87 -8.10 22.87
N ASN A 81 6.85 -8.13 21.96
CA ASN A 81 7.84 -7.07 21.74
C ASN A 81 7.87 -6.75 20.23
N PRO A 82 6.82 -6.09 19.70
CA PRO A 82 6.65 -5.95 18.26
C PRO A 82 7.80 -5.15 17.64
N THR A 83 8.34 -5.68 16.54
CA THR A 83 9.31 -4.99 15.69
C THR A 83 8.57 -4.04 14.75
N VAL A 84 8.86 -2.74 14.86
CA VAL A 84 8.12 -1.67 14.20
C VAL A 84 8.96 -1.05 13.09
N MET A 85 8.43 -0.98 11.88
CA MET A 85 9.04 -0.26 10.76
C MET A 85 8.26 1.02 10.47
N GLY A 86 8.96 2.15 10.44
CA GLY A 86 8.36 3.43 10.02
C GLY A 86 8.50 3.63 8.52
N VAL A 87 7.45 4.15 7.88
CA VAL A 87 7.43 4.48 6.45
C VAL A 87 7.01 5.93 6.28
N ASP A 88 7.93 6.74 5.73
CA ASP A 88 7.68 8.12 5.33
C ASP A 88 7.22 8.16 3.88
N LEU A 89 6.24 9.00 3.55
CA LEU A 89 5.68 9.14 2.20
C LEU A 89 5.94 10.54 1.67
N GLY A 90 6.45 10.65 0.44
CA GLY A 90 6.89 11.93 -0.13
C GLY A 90 6.76 12.03 -1.65
N ILE A 91 7.16 13.19 -2.19
CA ILE A 91 7.13 13.46 -3.63
C ILE A 91 8.41 12.95 -4.30
N GLU A 92 9.57 13.30 -3.74
CA GLU A 92 10.87 12.83 -4.24
C GLU A 92 10.97 11.30 -4.13
N ASN A 93 10.57 10.77 -2.98
CA ASN A 93 10.46 9.35 -2.70
C ASN A 93 8.99 9.03 -2.35
N LEU A 94 8.34 8.18 -3.14
CA LEU A 94 6.99 7.67 -2.84
C LEU A 94 6.92 7.05 -1.45
N ALA A 95 8.00 6.37 -1.04
CA ALA A 95 8.17 5.85 0.31
C ALA A 95 9.65 5.77 0.69
N VAL A 96 9.94 5.96 1.98
CA VAL A 96 11.25 5.67 2.59
C VAL A 96 11.03 4.93 3.91
N THR A 97 11.74 3.82 4.10
CA THR A 97 11.58 2.97 5.29
C THR A 97 12.68 3.21 6.33
N SER A 98 12.36 2.99 7.61
CA SER A 98 13.35 3.11 8.70
C SER A 98 14.47 2.05 8.61
N THR A 99 14.20 0.96 7.88
CA THR A 99 15.14 -0.10 7.48
C THR A 99 16.00 0.27 6.27
N GLY A 100 15.71 1.40 5.60
CA GLY A 100 16.63 2.06 4.68
C GLY A 100 16.42 1.74 3.20
N GLU A 101 15.24 1.25 2.80
CA GLU A 101 14.84 1.27 1.39
C GLU A 101 14.23 2.61 0.98
N PHE A 102 14.52 3.01 -0.26
CA PHE A 102 14.02 4.21 -0.91
C PHE A 102 13.24 3.82 -2.16
N PHE A 103 12.03 4.35 -2.29
CA PHE A 103 11.16 4.14 -3.44
C PHE A 103 11.01 5.46 -4.18
N SER A 104 11.86 5.70 -5.19
CA SER A 104 11.83 6.95 -5.97
C SER A 104 10.45 7.22 -6.57
N GLY A 105 9.99 8.47 -6.44
CA GLY A 105 8.79 8.99 -7.09
C GLY A 105 9.05 9.71 -8.40
N THR A 106 10.31 9.91 -8.79
CA THR A 106 10.72 10.74 -9.92
C THR A 106 10.01 10.34 -11.22
N GLU A 107 10.11 9.07 -11.64
CA GLU A 107 9.44 8.61 -12.87
C GLU A 107 7.92 8.67 -12.78
N PHE A 108 7.36 8.43 -11.60
CA PHE A 108 5.92 8.44 -11.36
C PHE A 108 5.33 9.84 -11.52
N PHE A 109 5.95 10.83 -10.87
CA PHE A 109 5.52 12.23 -10.97
C PHE A 109 5.83 12.83 -12.34
N HIS A 110 6.98 12.51 -12.97
CA HIS A 110 7.29 12.95 -14.34
C HIS A 110 6.28 12.42 -15.37
N LYS A 111 5.95 11.12 -15.32
CA LYS A 111 4.94 10.56 -16.25
C LYS A 111 3.57 11.18 -16.03
N ARG A 112 3.21 11.46 -14.78
CA ARG A 112 1.95 12.14 -14.46
C ARG A 112 1.92 13.56 -15.02
N GLU A 113 2.97 14.35 -14.80
CA GLU A 113 3.08 15.70 -15.36
C GLU A 113 2.90 15.67 -16.89
N ARG A 114 3.54 14.70 -17.56
CA ARG A 114 3.34 14.52 -19.00
C ARG A 114 1.90 14.19 -19.40
N PHE A 115 1.18 13.39 -18.61
CA PHE A 115 -0.25 13.15 -18.85
C PHE A 115 -1.09 14.42 -18.63
N GLU A 116 -0.75 15.24 -17.65
CA GLU A 116 -1.43 16.51 -17.38
C GLU A 116 -1.21 17.52 -18.51
N GLU A 117 0.02 17.65 -19.02
CA GLU A 117 0.35 18.49 -20.18
C GLU A 117 -0.45 18.07 -21.42
N ILE A 118 -0.36 16.80 -21.81
CA ILE A 118 -1.05 16.29 -23.02
C ILE A 118 -2.57 16.49 -22.90
N ARG A 119 -3.13 16.24 -21.71
CA ARG A 119 -4.56 16.46 -21.47
C ARG A 119 -4.92 17.94 -21.57
N GLY A 120 -4.08 18.84 -21.03
CA GLY A 120 -4.27 20.29 -21.12
C GLY A 120 -4.23 20.78 -22.56
N GLU A 121 -3.27 20.32 -23.37
CA GLU A 121 -3.15 20.63 -24.80
C GLU A 121 -4.40 20.17 -25.57
N LEU A 122 -4.82 18.92 -25.39
CA LEU A 122 -6.01 18.37 -26.04
C LEU A 122 -7.30 19.08 -25.60
N GLN A 123 -7.40 19.49 -24.34
CA GLN A 123 -8.54 20.25 -23.84
C GLN A 123 -8.59 21.67 -24.41
N ALA A 124 -7.44 22.33 -24.55
CA ALA A 124 -7.32 23.66 -25.13
C ALA A 124 -7.69 23.66 -26.63
N GLU A 125 -7.32 22.60 -27.36
CA GLU A 125 -7.66 22.43 -28.78
C GLU A 125 -9.18 22.31 -29.01
N GLY A 126 -9.92 21.69 -28.09
CA GLY A 126 -11.39 21.69 -28.09
C GLY A 126 -12.07 20.95 -29.25
N THR A 127 -11.32 20.23 -30.09
CA THR A 127 -11.86 19.53 -31.27
C THR A 127 -12.49 18.18 -30.92
N ARG A 128 -13.37 17.67 -31.80
CA ARG A 128 -13.95 16.32 -31.67
C ARG A 128 -12.88 15.23 -31.64
N SER A 129 -11.83 15.36 -32.45
CA SER A 129 -10.68 14.45 -32.45
C SER A 129 -9.94 14.49 -31.12
N ALA A 130 -9.69 15.68 -30.55
CA ALA A 130 -9.06 15.81 -29.24
C ALA A 130 -9.89 15.15 -28.12
N HIS A 131 -11.22 15.33 -28.16
CA HIS A 131 -12.12 14.66 -27.21
C HIS A 131 -12.07 13.13 -27.33
N LEU A 132 -12.06 12.59 -28.56
CA LEU A 132 -11.93 11.15 -28.79
C LEU A 132 -10.57 10.61 -28.32
N THR A 133 -9.49 11.37 -28.49
CA THR A 133 -8.15 11.03 -27.99
C THR A 133 -8.11 11.02 -26.46
N ILE A 134 -8.70 12.01 -25.79
CA ILE A 134 -8.83 12.00 -24.32
C ILE A 134 -9.61 10.76 -23.86
N LYS A 135 -10.70 10.42 -24.56
CA LYS A 135 -11.51 9.23 -24.26
C LYS A 135 -10.71 7.94 -24.47
N SER A 136 -9.92 7.82 -25.53
CA SER A 136 -9.11 6.62 -25.79
C SER A 136 -7.93 6.48 -24.81
N MET A 137 -7.38 7.59 -24.32
CA MET A 137 -6.35 7.62 -23.27
C MET A 137 -6.93 7.38 -21.87
N SER A 138 -8.26 7.42 -21.72
CA SER A 138 -8.95 7.27 -20.44
C SER A 138 -8.54 5.98 -19.72
N GLY A 139 -8.22 6.12 -18.44
CA GLY A 139 -7.79 5.01 -17.58
C GLY A 139 -6.34 4.55 -17.75
N ARG A 140 -5.60 4.96 -18.80
CA ARG A 140 -4.18 4.60 -18.95
C ARG A 140 -3.34 5.19 -17.81
N GLU A 141 -3.54 6.46 -17.51
CA GLU A 141 -2.90 7.16 -16.39
C GLU A 141 -3.19 6.44 -15.06
N LYS A 142 -4.47 6.13 -14.81
CA LYS A 142 -4.90 5.40 -13.60
C LYS A 142 -4.25 4.02 -13.51
N ARG A 143 -4.21 3.25 -14.60
CA ARG A 143 -3.57 1.92 -14.64
C ARG A 143 -2.08 2.02 -14.34
N PHE A 144 -1.37 2.95 -14.98
CA PHE A 144 0.05 3.20 -14.72
C PHE A 144 0.29 3.57 -13.24
N ALA A 145 -0.53 4.46 -12.70
CA ALA A 145 -0.39 4.89 -11.33
C ALA A 145 -0.66 3.74 -10.35
N CYS A 146 -1.75 3.00 -10.53
CA CYS A 146 -2.08 1.84 -9.70
C CYS A 146 -1.01 0.75 -9.79
N ASP A 147 -0.48 0.44 -10.98
CA ASP A 147 0.59 -0.55 -11.16
C ASP A 147 1.84 -0.15 -10.36
N THR A 148 2.27 1.11 -10.50
CA THR A 148 3.44 1.64 -9.77
C THR A 148 3.24 1.50 -8.26
N LEU A 149 2.09 1.92 -7.73
CA LEU A 149 1.79 1.85 -6.31
C LEU A 149 1.66 0.38 -5.82
N HIS A 150 1.13 -0.53 -6.63
CA HIS A 150 1.10 -1.96 -6.30
C HIS A 150 2.50 -2.58 -6.24
N ARG A 151 3.40 -2.19 -7.14
CA ARG A 151 4.80 -2.65 -7.13
C ARG A 151 5.54 -2.14 -5.90
N VAL A 152 5.37 -0.85 -5.56
CA VAL A 152 5.98 -0.23 -4.36
C VAL A 152 5.46 -0.90 -3.09
N SER A 153 4.13 -1.01 -2.91
CA SER A 153 3.54 -1.68 -1.74
C SER A 153 3.98 -3.13 -1.59
N LYS A 154 4.10 -3.89 -2.69
CA LYS A 154 4.60 -5.28 -2.64
C LYS A 154 6.03 -5.32 -2.10
N ARG A 155 6.90 -4.41 -2.56
CA ARG A 155 8.28 -4.35 -2.09
C ARG A 155 8.39 -3.93 -0.62
N ILE A 156 7.59 -2.96 -0.17
CA ILE A 156 7.54 -2.56 1.26
C ILE A 156 7.20 -3.76 2.15
N VAL A 157 6.20 -4.56 1.77
CA VAL A 157 5.81 -5.76 2.54
C VAL A 157 6.89 -6.84 2.46
N GLN A 158 7.52 -7.04 1.31
CA GLN A 158 8.65 -7.98 1.18
C GLN A 158 9.84 -7.59 2.06
N GLU A 159 10.17 -6.30 2.13
CA GLU A 159 11.19 -5.77 3.04
C GLU A 159 10.82 -6.04 4.50
N ALA A 160 9.56 -5.77 4.87
CA ALA A 160 9.05 -5.98 6.22
C ALA A 160 9.16 -7.46 6.64
N VAL A 161 8.74 -8.39 5.77
CA VAL A 161 8.89 -9.83 5.98
C VAL A 161 10.36 -10.21 6.14
N GLY A 162 11.23 -9.75 5.24
CA GLY A 162 12.68 -10.03 5.28
C GLY A 162 13.39 -9.49 6.52
N LYS A 163 12.82 -8.47 7.17
CA LYS A 163 13.32 -7.86 8.42
C LYS A 163 12.57 -8.33 9.67
N SER A 164 11.67 -9.30 9.55
CA SER A 164 10.86 -9.81 10.67
C SER A 164 10.10 -8.68 11.40
N VAL A 165 9.52 -7.78 10.61
CA VAL A 165 8.71 -6.65 11.10
C VAL A 165 7.32 -7.15 11.46
N ASP A 166 6.85 -6.76 12.64
CA ASP A 166 5.52 -7.07 13.15
C ASP A 166 4.51 -5.97 12.80
N VAL A 167 4.97 -4.71 12.77
CA VAL A 167 4.10 -3.54 12.59
C VAL A 167 4.71 -2.54 11.62
N ILE A 168 3.97 -2.18 10.57
CA ILE A 168 4.31 -1.08 9.65
C ILE A 168 3.55 0.17 10.07
N VAL A 169 4.24 1.31 10.17
CA VAL A 169 3.67 2.56 10.64
C VAL A 169 3.85 3.65 9.60
N PHE A 170 2.74 4.28 9.23
CA PHE A 170 2.70 5.46 8.38
C PHE A 170 2.42 6.74 9.19
N GLU A 171 2.78 7.90 8.66
CA GLU A 171 2.26 9.17 9.15
C GLU A 171 0.85 9.42 8.62
N ASN A 172 -0.02 10.04 9.44
CA ASN A 172 -1.37 10.40 9.00
C ASN A 172 -1.31 11.64 8.11
N LEU A 173 -1.48 11.45 6.80
CA LEU A 173 -1.52 12.52 5.81
C LEU A 173 -2.96 12.88 5.37
N GLU A 174 -3.98 12.39 6.09
CA GLU A 174 -5.39 12.59 5.73
C GLU A 174 -5.93 13.99 6.06
N GLU A 175 -5.17 14.85 6.76
CA GLU A 175 -5.53 16.26 7.01
C GLU A 175 -5.30 17.13 5.76
N ILE A 176 -6.13 16.93 4.75
CA ILE A 176 -6.10 17.67 3.50
C ILE A 176 -7.26 18.65 3.52
N ARG A 177 -6.89 19.94 3.56
CA ARG A 177 -7.82 21.06 3.38
C ARG A 177 -8.51 20.95 2.02
N GLU A 178 -9.75 21.43 1.91
CA GLU A 178 -10.53 21.34 0.66
C GLU A 178 -9.95 22.22 -0.48
N ASP A 179 -9.21 23.28 -0.13
CA ASP A 179 -8.63 24.27 -1.04
C ASP A 179 -7.18 23.99 -1.44
N ILE A 180 -6.94 22.86 -2.12
CA ILE A 180 -5.58 22.50 -2.55
C ILE A 180 -5.52 22.23 -4.06
N SER A 181 -4.40 22.63 -4.68
CA SER A 181 -4.10 22.39 -6.10
C SER A 181 -4.25 20.91 -6.51
N ASN A 182 -4.58 20.69 -7.79
CA ASN A 182 -4.73 19.35 -8.38
C ASN A 182 -3.48 18.47 -8.17
N GLY A 183 -2.28 19.07 -8.18
CA GLY A 183 -1.01 18.43 -7.85
C GLY A 183 -1.06 17.68 -6.51
N LYS A 184 -1.45 18.39 -5.46
CA LYS A 184 -1.51 17.87 -4.08
C LYS A 184 -2.70 16.95 -3.83
N LYS A 185 -3.84 17.16 -4.50
CA LYS A 185 -4.99 16.23 -4.45
C LYS A 185 -4.61 14.83 -4.93
N PHE A 186 -3.85 14.74 -6.01
CA PHE A 186 -3.35 13.45 -6.49
C PHE A 186 -2.28 12.85 -5.59
N GLN A 187 -1.36 13.66 -5.04
CA GLN A 187 -0.35 13.17 -4.08
C GLN A 187 -1.03 12.49 -2.90
N SER A 188 -2.03 13.15 -2.31
CA SER A 188 -2.90 12.56 -1.31
C SER A 188 -3.51 11.23 -1.75
N TRP A 189 -4.13 11.21 -2.94
CA TRP A 189 -4.75 10.00 -3.47
C TRP A 189 -3.72 8.87 -3.60
N ALA A 190 -2.52 9.17 -4.10
CA ALA A 190 -1.45 8.19 -4.28
C ALA A 190 -0.95 7.65 -2.92
N PHE A 191 -0.78 8.51 -1.92
CA PHE A 191 -0.35 8.11 -0.58
C PHE A 191 -1.40 7.26 0.12
N ARG A 192 -2.68 7.67 0.05
CA ARG A 192 -3.79 6.86 0.57
C ARG A 192 -3.87 5.51 -0.13
N LYS A 193 -3.75 5.48 -1.46
CA LYS A 193 -3.77 4.24 -2.23
C LYS A 193 -2.58 3.34 -1.91
N LEU A 194 -1.40 3.91 -1.72
CA LEU A 194 -0.21 3.15 -1.33
C LEU A 194 -0.40 2.52 0.05
N LYS A 195 -0.89 3.29 1.02
CA LYS A 195 -1.25 2.80 2.36
C LYS A 195 -2.25 1.65 2.25
N GLU A 196 -3.41 1.86 1.60
CA GLU A 196 -4.41 0.80 1.38
C GLU A 196 -3.79 -0.47 0.78
N TYR A 197 -2.88 -0.33 -0.19
CA TYR A 197 -2.22 -1.48 -0.81
C TYR A 197 -1.19 -2.17 0.08
N VAL A 198 -0.56 -1.45 1.00
CA VAL A 198 0.30 -2.06 2.02
C VAL A 198 -0.55 -2.76 3.07
N GLU A 199 -1.65 -2.15 3.52
CA GLU A 199 -2.55 -2.71 4.55
C GLU A 199 -2.98 -4.14 4.22
N TYR A 200 -3.65 -4.36 3.08
CA TYR A 200 -4.15 -5.70 2.75
C TYR A 200 -3.03 -6.72 2.47
N LYS A 201 -1.87 -6.28 1.95
CA LYS A 201 -0.72 -7.17 1.67
C LYS A 201 0.05 -7.52 2.95
N ALA A 202 0.14 -6.58 3.88
CA ALA A 202 0.77 -6.78 5.17
C ALA A 202 -0.09 -7.72 6.03
N GLU A 203 -1.41 -7.52 6.01
CA GLU A 203 -2.38 -8.37 6.70
C GLU A 203 -2.28 -9.84 6.23
N GLU A 204 -2.15 -10.08 4.92
CA GLU A 204 -1.91 -11.42 4.35
C GLU A 204 -0.65 -12.10 4.92
N GLN A 205 0.33 -11.32 5.38
CA GLN A 205 1.58 -11.80 5.99
C GLN A 205 1.54 -11.77 7.54
N GLY A 206 0.41 -11.43 8.16
CA GLY A 206 0.29 -11.27 9.62
C GLY A 206 1.01 -10.03 10.17
N ILE A 207 1.27 -9.04 9.32
CA ILE A 207 1.92 -7.77 9.69
C ILE A 207 0.84 -6.72 9.90
N GLU A 208 0.84 -6.09 11.08
CA GLU A 208 -0.15 -5.05 11.40
C GLU A 208 0.26 -3.71 10.78
N THR A 209 -0.72 -2.94 10.29
CA THR A 209 -0.51 -1.58 9.81
C THR A 209 -1.13 -0.55 10.73
N ARG A 210 -0.37 0.49 11.08
CA ARG A 210 -0.84 1.59 11.94
C ARG A 210 -0.53 2.95 11.34
N THR A 211 -1.17 3.98 11.88
CA THR A 211 -0.90 5.37 11.51
C THR A 211 -0.64 6.21 12.76
N VAL A 212 0.34 7.12 12.70
CA VAL A 212 0.62 8.09 13.78
C VAL A 212 0.32 9.51 13.32
N LYS A 213 -0.12 10.38 14.26
CA LYS A 213 -0.40 11.79 13.93
C LYS A 213 0.86 12.50 13.41
N PRO A 214 0.75 13.42 12.43
CA PRO A 214 1.88 14.20 11.97
C PRO A 214 2.29 15.21 13.04
N MET A 215 3.54 15.19 13.49
CA MET A 215 4.04 16.24 14.40
C MET A 215 5.57 16.26 14.42
N TYR A 216 6.17 17.23 13.72
CA TYR A 216 7.60 17.56 13.69
C TYR A 216 8.57 16.38 13.45
N THR A 217 8.09 15.31 12.82
CA THR A 217 8.86 14.11 12.44
C THR A 217 10.02 14.45 11.51
N SER A 218 9.86 15.46 10.65
CA SER A 218 10.90 15.93 9.73
C SER A 218 11.92 16.91 10.34
N GLN A 219 11.63 17.51 11.50
CA GLN A 219 12.51 18.49 12.17
C GLN A 219 13.24 17.89 13.39
N ARG A 220 12.76 16.76 13.90
CA ARG A 220 13.34 16.06 15.04
C ARG A 220 14.52 15.20 14.59
N CYS A 221 15.63 15.24 15.32
CA CYS A 221 16.73 14.31 15.10
C CYS A 221 16.38 12.92 15.63
N SER A 222 16.42 11.90 14.76
CA SER A 222 16.20 10.51 15.15
C SER A 222 17.27 9.94 16.08
N LYS A 223 18.46 10.55 16.14
CA LYS A 223 19.57 10.11 17.01
C LYS A 223 19.49 10.70 18.42
N CYS A 224 19.27 12.01 18.55
CA CYS A 224 19.36 12.70 19.85
C CYS A 224 18.04 13.36 20.32
N GLY A 225 16.99 13.32 19.49
CA GLY A 225 15.69 13.89 19.81
C GLY A 225 15.59 15.42 19.80
N HIS A 226 16.65 16.15 19.44
CA HIS A 226 16.58 17.60 19.30
C HIS A 226 15.70 17.98 18.11
N THR A 227 14.76 18.91 18.32
CA THR A 227 13.86 19.42 17.29
C THR A 227 14.21 20.87 16.99
N SER A 228 14.55 21.16 15.74
CA SER A 228 14.83 22.51 15.24
C SER A 228 14.45 22.57 13.77
N SER A 229 13.92 23.71 13.32
CA SER A 229 13.65 23.97 11.90
C SER A 229 14.94 24.00 11.08
N GLY A 230 16.08 24.39 11.68
CA GLY A 230 17.39 24.41 11.03
C GLY A 230 17.98 23.03 10.77
N ASN A 231 17.40 21.97 11.34
CA ASN A 231 17.90 20.61 11.14
C ASN A 231 17.68 20.07 9.71
N ARG A 232 16.76 20.66 8.93
CA ARG A 232 16.38 20.17 7.60
C ARG A 232 16.64 21.24 6.54
N ASN A 233 17.33 20.85 5.48
CA ASN A 233 17.46 21.62 4.25
C ASN A 233 17.14 20.73 3.05
N ASN A 234 15.91 20.86 2.51
CA ASN A 234 15.37 19.99 1.47
C ASN A 234 15.48 18.49 1.86
N GLN A 235 16.21 17.70 1.06
CA GLN A 235 16.45 16.27 1.25
C GLN A 235 17.61 15.98 2.22
N HIS A 236 18.35 17.01 2.65
CA HIS A 236 19.45 16.85 3.59
C HIS A 236 19.01 17.17 5.01
N PHE A 237 19.36 16.30 5.96
CA PHE A 237 19.15 16.51 7.38
C PHE A 237 20.49 16.57 8.11
N LYS A 238 20.73 17.64 8.87
CA LYS A 238 21.89 17.82 9.74
C LYS A 238 21.45 18.36 11.09
N CYS A 239 21.60 17.57 12.15
CA CYS A 239 21.23 18.02 13.47
C CYS A 239 22.17 19.10 14.01
N GLU A 240 21.64 20.29 14.32
CA GLU A 240 22.41 21.42 14.86
C GLU A 240 23.02 21.13 16.25
N ARG A 241 22.44 20.17 16.99
CA ARG A 241 22.90 19.81 18.34
C ARG A 241 23.97 18.73 18.37
N CYS A 242 23.82 17.68 17.55
CA CYS A 242 24.70 16.49 17.63
C CYS A 242 25.49 16.19 16.35
N GLY A 243 25.33 17.00 15.30
CA GLY A 243 26.03 16.84 14.04
C GLY A 243 25.63 15.60 13.23
N TYR A 244 24.57 14.88 13.62
CA TYR A 244 24.08 13.72 12.87
C TYR A 244 23.54 14.15 11.51
N GLU A 245 24.07 13.52 10.45
CA GLU A 245 23.75 13.81 9.05
C GLU A 245 23.21 12.58 8.33
N VAL A 246 22.07 12.72 7.66
CA VAL A 246 21.41 11.70 6.82
C VAL A 246 20.45 12.36 5.83
N ASP A 247 19.85 11.57 4.95
CA ASP A 247 18.67 11.97 4.19
C ASP A 247 17.48 12.35 5.12
N SER A 248 16.72 13.37 4.75
CA SER A 248 15.62 13.89 5.56
C SER A 248 14.44 12.93 5.69
N ASP A 249 14.11 12.22 4.61
CA ASP A 249 12.99 11.28 4.55
C ASP A 249 13.38 10.00 5.33
N TYR A 250 14.65 9.61 5.26
CA TYR A 250 15.18 8.54 6.11
C TYR A 250 15.18 8.91 7.61
N ASN A 251 15.51 10.15 7.96
CA ASN A 251 15.36 10.61 9.34
C ASN A 251 13.89 10.63 9.78
N ALA A 252 12.98 11.06 8.91
CA ALA A 252 11.55 11.10 9.17
C ALA A 252 10.98 9.69 9.39
N SER A 253 11.30 8.72 8.54
CA SER A 253 10.84 7.32 8.69
C SER A 253 11.25 6.70 10.03
N LYS A 254 12.47 6.96 10.51
CA LYS A 254 12.91 6.55 11.86
C LYS A 254 12.08 7.20 12.96
N ASN A 255 11.79 8.50 12.84
CA ASN A 255 10.98 9.21 13.82
C ASN A 255 9.53 8.71 13.83
N ILE A 256 8.95 8.39 12.68
CA ILE A 256 7.60 7.81 12.55
C ILE A 256 7.52 6.48 13.33
N GLY A 257 8.45 5.56 13.05
CA GLY A 257 8.50 4.28 13.76
C GLY A 257 8.74 4.44 15.27
N MET A 258 9.71 5.29 15.65
CA MET A 258 10.00 5.55 17.07
C MET A 258 8.81 6.17 17.81
N LYS A 259 8.02 7.01 17.13
CA LYS A 259 6.81 7.61 17.71
C LYS A 259 5.75 6.57 18.02
N ALA A 260 5.55 5.58 17.16
CA ALA A 260 4.66 4.47 17.46
C ALA A 260 5.16 3.67 18.65
N VAL A 261 6.45 3.29 18.66
CA VAL A 261 7.08 2.56 19.77
C VAL A 261 6.87 3.30 21.11
N LEU A 262 7.14 4.60 21.17
CA LEU A 262 6.96 5.41 22.39
C LEU A 262 5.49 5.66 22.75
N GLY A 263 4.61 5.81 21.77
CA GLY A 263 3.16 5.96 22.00
C GLY A 263 2.54 4.69 22.60
N GLY A 264 3.04 3.53 22.18
CA GLY A 264 2.66 2.22 22.68
C GLY A 264 2.98 1.98 24.16
N GLN A 265 3.94 2.71 24.74
CA GLN A 265 4.26 2.66 26.18
C GLN A 265 3.26 3.42 27.04
N LYS A 266 2.57 4.41 26.47
CA LYS A 266 1.65 5.30 27.20
C LYS A 266 0.24 4.77 27.28
N SER A 267 -0.20 4.03 26.26
CA SER A 267 -1.38 3.18 26.34
C SER A 267 -0.96 1.84 26.94
N GLN A 268 -1.77 1.20 27.79
CA GLN A 268 -1.58 -0.21 28.19
C GLN A 268 -1.82 -1.18 27.00
N SER A 269 -1.41 -0.78 25.80
CA SER A 269 -1.47 -1.57 24.58
C SER A 269 -0.28 -2.53 24.53
N ARG A 270 -0.41 -3.62 23.77
CA ARG A 270 0.63 -4.65 23.53
C ARG A 270 1.99 -4.14 23.01
N MET A 271 2.13 -2.82 22.79
CA MET A 271 3.28 -2.19 22.16
C MET A 271 4.28 -1.57 23.16
N GLY A 272 4.07 -1.75 24.48
CA GLY A 272 4.90 -1.18 25.55
C GLY A 272 6.38 -1.60 25.56
N ASN A 273 6.72 -2.69 24.86
CA ASN A 273 8.09 -3.17 24.67
C ASN A 273 8.49 -3.23 23.18
N GLY A 274 7.82 -2.49 22.30
CA GLY A 274 8.15 -2.47 20.87
C GLY A 274 9.57 -1.98 20.60
N GLN A 275 10.13 -2.38 19.46
CA GLN A 275 11.47 -2.02 19.02
C GLN A 275 11.45 -1.51 17.58
N LEU A 276 12.21 -0.47 17.27
CA LEU A 276 12.27 0.12 15.94
C LEU A 276 13.21 -0.70 15.04
N ALA A 277 12.72 -1.19 13.91
CA ALA A 277 13.52 -1.80 12.86
C ALA A 277 14.35 -0.75 12.11
N LEU A 278 15.65 -0.99 12.03
CA LEU A 278 16.64 -0.21 11.31
C LEU A 278 17.39 -1.07 10.31
N LYS A 279 18.13 -0.43 9.39
CA LYS A 279 18.86 -1.12 8.31
C LYS A 279 19.70 -2.31 8.79
N SER A 280 20.42 -2.12 9.88
CA SER A 280 21.40 -3.07 10.41
C SER A 280 21.04 -3.59 11.81
N GLY A 281 19.79 -3.47 12.27
CA GLY A 281 19.43 -3.90 13.62
C GLY A 281 18.11 -3.35 14.13
N VAL A 282 17.89 -3.48 15.43
CA VAL A 282 16.72 -2.94 16.13
C VAL A 282 17.13 -1.96 17.22
N LEU A 283 16.33 -0.90 17.41
CA LEU A 283 16.53 0.12 18.43
C LEU A 283 15.38 0.08 19.45
N LYS A 284 15.72 -0.12 20.73
CA LYS A 284 14.74 -0.11 21.82
C LYS A 284 14.43 1.32 22.30
N PRO A 285 13.26 1.54 22.94
CA PRO A 285 12.87 2.84 23.48
C PRO A 285 13.90 3.46 24.45
N ASN A 286 14.63 2.62 25.18
CA ASN A 286 15.68 3.03 26.11
C ASN A 286 17.00 3.45 25.44
N GLY A 287 17.08 3.41 24.10
CA GLY A 287 18.27 3.77 23.32
C GLY A 287 19.22 2.61 23.04
N ASN A 288 18.96 1.41 23.56
CA ASN A 288 19.81 0.25 23.29
C ASN A 288 19.61 -0.24 21.84
N TYR A 289 20.72 -0.35 21.12
CA TYR A 289 20.75 -0.83 19.75
C TYR A 289 21.30 -2.27 19.71
N PHE A 290 20.61 -3.14 18.96
CA PHE A 290 20.99 -4.54 18.77
C PHE A 290 21.21 -4.78 17.27
N PRO A 291 22.44 -5.07 16.82
CA PRO A 291 22.72 -5.31 15.41
C PRO A 291 22.10 -6.64 14.95
N THR A 292 21.61 -6.68 13.71
CA THR A 292 21.32 -7.94 13.01
C THR A 292 22.62 -8.50 12.45
N HIS A 293 22.96 -9.73 12.84
CA HIS A 293 24.09 -10.49 12.30
C HIS A 293 23.90 -10.83 10.82
#